data_AF-E9GC43-F1
#
_entry.id   AF-E9GC43-F1
#
_cell.length_a   1.000
_cell.length_b   1.000
_cell.length_c   1.000
_cell.angle_alpha   90.00
_cell.angle_beta   90.00
_cell.angle_gamma   90.00
#
_symmetry.space_group_name_H-M   'P 1'
#
loop_
_entity.id
_entity.type
_entity.pdbx_description
1 polymer ?
#
loop_
_entity_poly.entity_id
_entity_poly.type
_entity_poly.pdbx_seq_one_letter_code
_entity_poly.pdbx_strand_id
1 'polypeptide(L)'
;MTDYAIDRRLNSLTITDDTIWDQGLTAAPTGIAVFGQLIISTTRVPDFRIDQIDKTHIPLIKQPKSFRATLMQIADEVYGAFNKAHTNMDMIRLQMAQVPDYVMDCVRIIQ
;
A
#
# COMPACT_ATOMS: atom_id res chain seq x y z
N MET A 1 5.66 -18.42 36.99
CA MET A 1 4.29 -18.69 36.48
C MET A 1 3.71 -17.50 35.69
N THR A 2 4.12 -16.26 35.99
CA THR A 2 3.77 -15.04 35.25
C THR A 2 4.46 -14.91 33.88
N ASP A 3 5.70 -15.37 33.76
CA ASP A 3 6.52 -15.27 32.54
C ASP A 3 5.95 -16.08 31.36
N TYR A 4 5.54 -17.33 31.62
CA TYR A 4 4.90 -18.22 30.64
C TYR A 4 3.56 -17.69 30.10
N ALA A 5 2.82 -16.93 30.91
CA ALA A 5 1.55 -16.35 30.51
C ALA A 5 1.73 -15.10 29.62
N ILE A 6 2.82 -14.35 29.82
CA ILE A 6 3.20 -13.19 29.00
C ILE A 6 3.71 -13.66 27.65
N ASP A 7 4.56 -14.68 27.62
CA ASP A 7 5.18 -15.22 26.41
C ASP A 7 4.15 -15.87 25.47
N ARG A 8 3.15 -16.56 26.04
CA ARG A 8 2.01 -17.10 25.27
C ARG A 8 1.13 -16.01 24.66
N ARG A 9 1.03 -14.85 25.33
CA ARG A 9 0.23 -13.70 24.87
C ARG A 9 0.97 -12.92 23.78
N LEU A 10 2.29 -12.75 23.90
CA LEU A 10 3.17 -12.20 22.86
C LEU A 10 3.16 -13.08 21.60
N ASN A 11 3.30 -14.40 21.74
CA ASN A 11 3.25 -15.33 20.60
C ASN A 11 1.88 -15.40 19.92
N SER A 12 0.79 -15.13 20.66
CA SER A 12 -0.54 -15.03 20.04
C SER A 12 -0.77 -13.74 19.26
N LEU A 13 -0.03 -12.67 19.56
CA LEU A 13 -0.10 -11.40 18.86
C LEU A 13 0.75 -11.42 17.58
N THR A 14 1.92 -12.05 17.61
CA THR A 14 2.84 -12.12 16.45
C THR A 14 2.30 -12.97 15.31
N ILE A 15 1.74 -14.15 15.61
CA ILE A 15 1.25 -15.09 14.57
C ILE A 15 0.03 -14.53 13.81
N THR A 16 -0.82 -13.74 14.46
CA THR A 16 -2.00 -13.16 13.80
C THR A 16 -1.68 -11.91 12.97
N ASP A 17 -0.68 -11.13 13.35
CA ASP A 17 -0.33 -9.89 12.66
C ASP A 17 0.47 -10.17 11.38
N ASP A 18 1.47 -11.05 11.44
CA ASP A 18 2.39 -11.32 10.32
C ASP A 18 1.67 -11.88 9.08
N THR A 19 0.63 -12.71 9.28
CA THR A 19 -0.17 -13.26 8.15
C THR A 19 -1.05 -12.21 7.47
N ILE A 20 -1.50 -11.18 8.19
CA ILE A 20 -2.29 -10.07 7.66
C ILE A 20 -1.38 -9.15 6.84
N TRP A 21 -0.17 -8.90 7.34
CA TRP A 21 0.84 -8.13 6.63
C TRP A 21 1.31 -8.86 5.37
N ASP A 22 1.60 -10.16 5.41
CA ASP A 22 2.05 -10.90 4.22
C ASP A 22 1.01 -10.90 3.07
N GLN A 23 -0.27 -11.16 3.39
CA GLN A 23 -1.35 -11.09 2.41
C GLN A 23 -1.63 -9.65 1.94
N GLY A 24 -1.50 -8.66 2.81
CA GLY A 24 -1.66 -7.25 2.47
C GLY A 24 -0.52 -6.69 1.62
N LEU A 25 0.73 -7.08 1.90
CA LEU A 25 1.92 -6.62 1.19
C LEU A 25 2.06 -7.27 -0.19
N THR A 26 1.62 -8.52 -0.37
CA THR A 26 1.68 -9.21 -1.67
C THR A 26 0.61 -8.74 -2.67
N ALA A 27 -0.51 -8.18 -2.19
CA ALA A 27 -1.59 -7.69 -3.03
C ALA A 27 -1.17 -6.54 -3.95
N ALA A 28 -0.36 -5.60 -3.45
CA ALA A 28 0.07 -4.42 -4.21
C ALA A 28 1.00 -4.77 -5.40
N PRO A 29 2.11 -5.51 -5.23
CA PRO A 29 2.96 -5.94 -6.35
C PRO A 29 2.22 -6.79 -7.38
N THR A 30 1.35 -7.70 -6.92
CA THR A 30 0.55 -8.55 -7.81
C THR A 30 -0.43 -7.73 -8.65
N GLY A 31 -1.11 -6.77 -8.03
CA GLY A 31 -2.01 -5.85 -8.72
C GLY A 31 -1.29 -5.03 -9.79
N ILE A 32 -0.11 -4.49 -9.48
CA ILE A 32 0.73 -3.75 -10.45
C ILE A 32 1.13 -4.64 -11.62
N ALA A 33 1.54 -5.89 -11.36
CA ALA A 33 1.96 -6.82 -12.41
C ALA A 33 0.82 -7.07 -13.41
N VAL A 34 -0.38 -7.37 -12.90
CA VAL A 34 -1.58 -7.57 -13.74
C VAL A 34 -1.92 -6.29 -14.51
N PHE A 35 -1.89 -5.13 -13.84
CA PHE A 35 -2.16 -3.84 -14.45
C PHE A 35 -1.18 -3.49 -15.58
N GLY A 36 0.12 -3.74 -15.38
CA GLY A 36 1.15 -3.56 -16.40
C GLY A 36 0.93 -4.46 -17.62
N GLN A 37 0.57 -5.73 -17.39
CA GLN A 37 0.21 -6.65 -18.48
C GLN A 37 -1.02 -6.16 -19.26
N LEU A 38 -2.01 -5.60 -18.58
CA LEU A 38 -3.17 -4.99 -19.22
C LEU A 38 -2.77 -3.81 -20.11
N ILE A 39 -1.97 -2.88 -19.60
CA ILE A 39 -1.48 -1.72 -20.38
C ILE A 39 -0.75 -2.20 -21.64
N ILE A 40 0.19 -3.13 -21.50
CA ILE A 40 0.94 -3.70 -22.64
C ILE A 40 -0.02 -4.36 -23.62
N SER A 41 -0.99 -5.14 -23.13
CA SER A 41 -1.98 -5.80 -23.99
C SER A 41 -2.78 -4.79 -24.81
N THR A 42 -3.20 -3.67 -24.21
CA THR A 42 -3.93 -2.61 -24.93
C THR A 42 -3.14 -2.01 -26.09
N THR A 43 -1.79 -2.06 -26.08
CA THR A 43 -0.98 -1.56 -27.20
C THR A 43 -1.16 -2.37 -28.49
N ARG A 44 -1.55 -3.65 -28.37
CA ARG A 44 -1.65 -4.61 -29.48
C ARG A 44 -3.07 -4.78 -30.00
N VAL A 45 -4.08 -4.27 -29.30
CA VAL A 45 -5.49 -4.36 -29.69
C VAL A 45 -6.06 -2.96 -29.99
N PRO A 46 -7.06 -2.88 -30.89
CA PRO A 46 -7.82 -1.65 -31.07
C PRO A 46 -8.49 -1.25 -29.77
N ASP A 47 -8.50 0.05 -29.50
CA ASP A 47 -9.09 0.60 -28.29
C ASP A 47 -10.63 0.44 -28.30
N PHE A 48 -11.20 0.19 -27.13
CA PHE A 48 -12.63 -0.09 -26.98
C PHE A 48 -13.19 0.66 -25.78
N ARG A 49 -14.51 0.73 -25.70
CA ARG A 49 -15.23 1.48 -24.67
C ARG A 49 -15.64 0.55 -23.55
N ILE A 50 -15.67 1.09 -22.33
CA ILE A 50 -16.12 0.40 -21.12
C ILE A 50 -17.17 1.26 -20.40
N ASP A 51 -18.07 1.86 -21.17
CA ASP A 51 -19.12 2.76 -20.70
C ASP A 51 -20.39 2.06 -20.20
N GLN A 52 -20.49 0.75 -20.38
CA GLN A 52 -21.57 -0.10 -19.85
C GLN A 52 -21.29 -0.60 -18.42
N ILE A 53 -20.58 0.19 -17.62
CA ILE A 53 -20.24 -0.16 -16.23
C ILE A 53 -20.96 0.79 -15.29
N ASP A 54 -21.51 0.27 -14.20
CA ASP A 54 -22.02 1.09 -13.12
C ASP A 54 -20.89 1.83 -12.40
N LYS A 55 -20.79 3.13 -12.66
CA LYS A 55 -19.75 4.00 -12.10
C LYS A 55 -19.88 4.21 -10.59
N THR A 56 -21.05 3.95 -10.00
CA THR A 56 -21.24 4.10 -8.56
C THR A 56 -20.36 3.14 -7.77
N HIS A 57 -20.05 1.99 -8.36
CA HIS A 57 -19.23 0.95 -7.75
C HIS A 57 -17.73 1.05 -8.12
N ILE A 58 -17.36 1.86 -9.13
CA ILE A 58 -15.97 2.00 -9.59
C ILE A 58 -15.61 3.48 -9.83
N PRO A 59 -15.31 4.25 -8.77
CA PRO A 59 -15.09 5.70 -8.86
C PRO A 59 -13.82 6.09 -9.66
N LEU A 60 -12.89 5.14 -9.85
CA LEU A 60 -11.63 5.36 -10.57
C LEU A 60 -11.81 5.50 -12.09
N ILE A 61 -12.97 5.11 -12.66
CA ILE A 61 -13.20 5.18 -14.11
C ILE A 61 -13.73 6.59 -14.48
N LYS A 62 -12.86 7.48 -14.95
CA LYS A 62 -13.27 8.82 -15.43
C LYS A 62 -13.39 8.90 -16.95
N GLN A 63 -12.64 8.09 -17.70
CA GLN A 63 -12.60 8.12 -19.18
C GLN A 63 -13.16 6.85 -19.86
N PRO A 64 -14.42 6.45 -19.61
CA PRO A 64 -14.94 5.15 -20.06
C PRO A 64 -15.08 4.99 -21.58
N LYS A 65 -14.90 6.08 -22.33
CA LYS A 65 -14.98 6.10 -23.79
C LYS A 65 -13.76 5.46 -24.46
N SER A 66 -12.72 5.17 -23.70
CA SER A 66 -11.47 4.55 -24.14
C SER A 66 -10.90 3.74 -22.99
N PHE A 67 -10.74 2.44 -23.20
CA PHE A 67 -10.16 1.54 -22.23
C PHE A 67 -8.70 1.92 -21.97
N ARG A 68 -7.96 2.23 -23.03
CA ARG A 68 -6.57 2.69 -22.91
C ARG A 68 -6.46 4.00 -22.13
N ALA A 69 -7.34 4.98 -22.38
CA ALA A 69 -7.35 6.24 -21.63
C ALA A 69 -7.72 6.01 -20.17
N THR A 70 -8.67 5.11 -19.89
CA THR A 70 -9.01 4.73 -18.51
C THR A 70 -7.82 4.10 -17.80
N LEU A 71 -7.10 3.17 -18.44
CA LEU A 71 -5.89 2.58 -17.85
C LEU A 71 -4.81 3.62 -17.60
N MET A 72 -4.54 4.53 -18.54
CA MET A 72 -3.52 5.57 -18.32
C MET A 72 -3.92 6.51 -17.16
N GLN A 73 -5.20 6.85 -17.06
CA GLN A 73 -5.71 7.64 -15.94
C GLN A 73 -5.54 6.92 -14.60
N ILE A 74 -5.86 5.62 -14.53
CA ILE A 74 -5.62 4.81 -13.33
C ILE A 74 -4.12 4.73 -13.03
N ALA A 75 -3.26 4.64 -14.04
CA ALA A 75 -1.81 4.58 -13.85
C ALA A 75 -1.26 5.85 -13.18
N ASP A 76 -1.76 7.02 -13.57
CA ASP A 76 -1.41 8.30 -12.94
C ASP A 76 -1.83 8.33 -11.46
N GLU A 77 -3.05 7.88 -11.14
CA GLU A 77 -3.53 7.80 -9.76
C GLU A 77 -2.73 6.80 -8.92
N VAL A 78 -2.38 5.64 -9.49
CA VAL A 78 -1.53 4.63 -8.86
C VAL A 78 -0.15 5.22 -8.56
N TYR A 79 0.48 5.88 -9.53
CA TYR A 79 1.78 6.53 -9.34
C TYR A 79 1.75 7.56 -8.19
N GLY A 80 0.73 8.41 -8.16
CA GLY A 80 0.53 9.38 -7.07
C GLY A 80 0.36 8.72 -5.71
N ALA A 81 -0.43 7.64 -5.62
CA ALA A 81 -0.66 6.90 -4.39
C ALA A 81 0.63 6.25 -3.86
N PHE A 82 1.40 5.59 -4.73
CA PHE A 82 2.67 4.96 -4.34
C PHE A 82 3.73 5.97 -3.93
N ASN A 83 3.84 7.10 -4.64
CA ASN A 83 4.77 8.16 -4.22
C ASN A 83 4.40 8.73 -2.86
N LYS A 84 3.12 8.99 -2.61
CA LYS A 84 2.66 9.47 -1.29
C LYS A 84 2.94 8.45 -0.19
N ALA A 85 2.69 7.17 -0.45
CA ALA A 85 3.00 6.10 0.49
C ALA A 85 4.52 6.04 0.77
N HIS A 86 5.35 6.10 -0.27
CA HIS A 86 6.81 6.08 -0.15
C HIS A 86 7.34 7.24 0.69
N THR A 87 6.91 8.47 0.41
CA THR A 87 7.30 9.67 1.17
C THR A 87 6.91 9.55 2.65
N ASN A 88 5.68 9.09 2.92
CA ASN A 88 5.21 8.94 4.29
C ASN A 88 5.98 7.85 5.05
N MET A 89 6.29 6.73 4.38
CA MET A 89 7.12 5.66 4.96
C MET A 89 8.52 6.17 5.30
N ASP A 90 9.13 6.98 4.43
CA ASP A 90 10.45 7.55 4.70
C ASP A 90 10.40 8.57 5.84
N MET A 91 9.34 9.38 5.94
CA MET A 91 9.13 10.28 7.07
C MET A 91 9.01 9.53 8.40
N ILE A 92 8.23 8.44 8.45
CA ILE A 92 8.13 7.59 9.64
C ILE A 92 9.50 7.01 9.99
N ARG A 93 10.24 6.50 9.01
CA ARG A 93 11.59 5.95 9.21
C ARG A 93 12.53 6.98 9.83
N LEU A 94 12.52 8.21 9.34
CA LEU A 94 13.35 9.31 9.86
C LEU A 94 12.95 9.70 11.28
N GLN A 95 11.65 9.81 11.57
CA GLN A 95 11.16 10.14 12.92
C GLN A 95 11.50 9.03 13.93
N MET A 96 11.32 7.77 13.55
CA MET A 96 11.63 6.63 14.42
C MET A 96 13.13 6.51 14.69
N ALA A 97 13.99 6.88 13.74
CA ALA A 97 15.43 6.93 13.95
C ALA A 97 15.86 7.95 15.03
N GLN A 98 15.06 9.00 15.26
CA GLN A 98 15.33 10.05 16.27
C GLN A 98 14.77 9.73 17.66
N VAL A 99 13.89 8.72 17.78
CA VAL A 99 13.27 8.35 19.05
C VAL A 99 14.31 7.96 20.13
N PRO A 100 15.36 7.16 19.85
CA PRO A 100 16.35 6.79 20.85
C PRO A 100 17.09 8.01 21.45
N ASP A 101 17.43 8.99 20.63
CA ASP A 101 18.13 10.21 21.06
C ASP A 101 17.24 11.05 21.97
N TYR A 102 15.95 11.19 21.62
CA TYR A 102 14.98 11.90 22.43
C TYR A 102 14.79 11.25 23.81
N VAL A 103 14.73 9.92 23.86
CA VAL A 103 14.63 9.16 25.11
C VAL A 103 15.88 9.35 25.97
N MET A 104 17.07 9.32 25.37
CA MET A 104 18.34 9.54 26.08
C MET A 104 18.43 10.95 26.67
N ASP A 105 18.02 11.98 25.92
CA ASP A 105 18.00 13.35 26.41
C ASP A 105 16.99 13.52 27.57
N CYS A 106 15.82 12.90 27.49
CA CYS A 106 14.86 12.91 28.61
C CYS A 106 15.43 12.26 29.87
N VAL A 107 16.08 11.10 29.75
CA VAL A 107 16.71 10.43 30.90
C VAL A 107 17.80 11.30 31.52
N ARG A 108 18.61 11.99 30.70
CA ARG A 108 19.68 12.88 31.17
C ARG A 108 19.16 14.13 31.90
N ILE A 109 17.93 14.58 31.63
CA ILE A 109 17.30 15.73 32.31
C ILE A 109 16.72 15.33 33.68
N ILE A 110 16.31 14.07 33.85
CA ILE A 110 15.62 13.59 35.05
C ILE A 110 16.62 13.01 36.07
N GLN A 111 17.84 12.65 35.65
CA GLN A 111 18.96 12.25 36.53
C GLN A 111 19.74 13.46 37.05
#